data_AF-A0A963KKA0-F1
#
_entry.id   AF-A0A963KKA0-F1
#
_cell.length_a   1.000
_cell.length_b   1.000
_cell.length_c   1.000
_cell.angle_alpha   90.00
_cell.angle_beta   90.00
_cell.angle_gamma   90.00
#
_symmetry.space_group_name_H-M   'P 1'
#
loop_
_entity.id
_entity.type
_entity.pdbx_description
1 polymer ?
#
loop_
_entity_poly.entity_id
_entity_poly.type
_entity_poly.pdbx_seq_one_letter_code
_entity_poly.pdbx_strand_id
1 'polypeptide(L)' 'RFHTANGVIEGRIVADVPVSLGPASVSGVKVAVGMNGIARDQALLGQSFLSKFQITLTGDEMVLRRP' A
#
# COMPACT_ATOMS: atom_id res chain seq x y z
N ARG A 1 1.35 -14.61 8.12
CA ARG A 1 2.65 -13.92 8.28
C ARG A 1 3.12 -13.28 6.97
N PHE A 2 3.80 -12.14 7.05
CA PHE A 2 4.46 -11.49 5.92
C PHE A 2 5.78 -10.85 6.37
N HIS A 3 6.72 -10.71 5.42
CA HIS A 3 8.05 -10.20 5.70
C HIS A 3 8.10 -8.68 5.51
N THR A 4 8.70 -7.99 6.47
CA THR A 4 9.01 -6.56 6.41
C THR A 4 10.48 -6.33 6.70
N ALA A 5 10.95 -5.09 6.54
CA ALA A 5 12.31 -4.71 6.95
C ALA A 5 12.55 -4.92 8.46
N ASN A 6 11.51 -4.82 9.28
CA ASN A 6 11.57 -5.01 10.74
C ASN A 6 11.32 -6.47 11.16
N GLY A 7 11.44 -7.41 10.22
CA GLY A 7 11.20 -8.83 10.45
C GLY A 7 9.79 -9.28 10.04
N VAL A 8 9.42 -10.45 10.55
CA VAL A 8 8.16 -11.11 10.19
C VAL A 8 7.04 -10.59 11.08
N ILE A 9 5.97 -10.11 10.46
CA ILE A 9 4.76 -9.68 11.15
C ILE A 9 3.69 -10.77 11.02
N GLU A 10 3.06 -11.11 12.14
CA GLU A 10 1.89 -11.98 12.16
C GLU A 10 0.66 -11.24 11.64
N GLY A 11 -0.10 -11.91 10.77
CA GLY A 11 -1.20 -11.30 10.06
C GLY A 11 -1.55 -12.07 8.79
N ARG A 12 -2.51 -11.55 8.04
CA ARG A 12 -3.03 -12.20 6.82
C ARG A 12 -2.78 -11.35 5.59
N ILE A 13 -2.53 -12.00 4.46
CA ILE A 13 -2.55 -11.35 3.16
C ILE A 13 -3.93 -11.62 2.56
N VAL A 14 -4.63 -10.56 2.18
CA VAL A 14 -5.88 -10.61 1.42
C VAL A 14 -5.54 -10.20 -0.01
N ALA A 15 -5.94 -11.02 -0.98
CA ALA A 15 -5.71 -10.75 -2.40
C ALA A 15 -6.95 -10.11 -3.04
N ASP A 16 -6.74 -9.52 -4.21
CA ASP A 16 -7.79 -8.92 -5.05
C ASP A 16 -8.66 -7.88 -4.35
N VAL A 17 -8.03 -7.07 -3.49
CA VAL A 17 -8.71 -5.99 -2.80
C VAL A 17 -8.77 -4.76 -3.72
N PRO A 18 -9.97 -4.21 -4.00
CA PRO A 18 -10.07 -2.91 -4.66
C PRO A 18 -9.65 -1.81 -3.68
N VAL A 19 -8.75 -0.94 -4.11
CA VAL A 19 -8.26 0.20 -3.32
C VAL A 19 -8.51 1.49 -4.09
N SER A 20 -9.15 2.45 -3.45
CA SER A 20 -9.38 3.78 -4.00
C SER A 20 -8.59 4.84 -3.21
N LEU A 21 -7.95 5.76 -3.94
CA LEU A 21 -7.21 6.90 -3.41
C LEU A 21 -7.55 8.13 -4.23
N GLY A 22 -8.37 9.02 -3.66
CA GLY A 22 -8.93 10.14 -4.40
C GLY A 22 -9.65 9.66 -5.68
N PRO A 23 -9.34 10.20 -6.87
CA PRO A 23 -9.96 9.79 -8.13
C PRO A 23 -9.39 8.47 -8.71
N ALA A 24 -8.37 7.88 -8.09
CA ALA A 24 -7.76 6.65 -8.58
C ALA A 24 -8.41 5.42 -7.92
N SER A 25 -8.65 4.38 -8.71
CA SER A 25 -9.10 3.07 -8.24
C SER A 25 -8.27 1.97 -8.90
N VAL A 26 -7.79 1.03 -8.08
CA VAL A 26 -6.93 -0.09 -8.49
C VAL A 26 -7.51 -1.38 -7.93
N SER A 27 -7.78 -2.36 -8.79
CA SER A 27 -8.15 -3.72 -8.42
C SER A 27 -6.93 -4.63 -8.32
N GLY A 28 -7.10 -5.86 -7.81
CA GLY A 28 -6.00 -6.81 -7.74
C GLY A 28 -4.94 -6.52 -6.68
N VAL A 29 -5.19 -5.63 -5.72
CA VAL A 29 -4.18 -5.25 -4.71
C VAL A 29 -4.08 -6.35 -3.65
N LYS A 30 -2.86 -6.75 -3.31
CA LYS A 30 -2.58 -7.60 -2.15
C LYS A 30 -2.40 -6.72 -0.93
N VAL A 31 -3.22 -6.95 0.09
CA VAL A 31 -3.24 -6.15 1.33
C VAL A 31 -2.82 -7.02 2.50
N ALA A 32 -1.81 -6.57 3.24
CA ALA A 32 -1.45 -7.15 4.52
C ALA A 32 -2.33 -6.55 5.63
N VAL A 33 -3.01 -7.40 6.39
CA VAL A 33 -3.89 -7.01 7.51
C VAL A 33 -3.35 -7.58 8.82
N GLY A 34 -3.39 -6.78 9.89
CA GLY A 34 -2.86 -7.13 11.21
C GLY A 34 -1.48 -6.54 11.52
N MET A 35 -1.08 -5.48 10.81
CA MET A 35 0.17 -4.77 11.11
C MET A 35 0.15 -4.22 12.54
N ASN A 36 1.23 -4.47 13.28
CA ASN A 36 1.53 -3.85 14.56
C ASN A 36 2.47 -2.65 14.37
N GLY A 37 2.45 -1.69 15.29
CA GLY A 37 3.34 -0.52 15.23
C GLY A 37 2.89 0.63 14.32
N ILE A 38 1.68 0.56 13.76
CA ILE A 38 0.98 1.69 13.11
C ILE A 38 -0.28 2.03 13.90
N ALA A 39 -0.69 3.29 13.90
CA ALA A 39 -1.94 3.69 14.54
C ALA A 39 -3.15 3.04 13.85
N ARG A 40 -4.26 2.86 14.58
CA ARG A 40 -5.45 2.13 14.07
C ARG A 40 -6.08 2.78 12.84
N ASP A 41 -5.86 4.07 12.64
CA ASP A 41 -6.34 4.90 11.55
C ASP A 41 -5.31 5.07 10.43
N GLN A 42 -4.16 4.40 10.52
CA GLN A 42 -3.09 4.48 9.52
C GLN A 42 -2.98 3.18 8.72
N ALA A 43 -2.55 3.33 7.47
CA ALA A 43 -2.20 2.23 6.58
C ALA A 43 -0.98 2.63 5.75
N LEU A 44 -0.22 1.63 5.30
CA LEU A 44 0.92 1.84 4.41
C LEU A 44 0.56 1.44 2.98
N LEU A 45 0.78 2.35 2.03
CA LEU A 45 0.70 2.05 0.61
C LEU A 45 2.02 1.45 0.14
N GLY A 46 2.01 0.14 -0.08
CA GLY A 46 3.16 -0.60 -0.59
C GLY A 46 3.18 -0.71 -2.12
N GLN A 47 4.20 -1.41 -2.61
CA GLN A 47 4.42 -1.59 -4.05
C GLN A 47 3.31 -2.40 -4.76
N SER A 48 2.51 -3.19 -4.03
CA SER A 48 1.32 -3.82 -4.62
C SER A 48 0.33 -2.82 -5.21
N PHE A 49 0.30 -1.60 -4.70
CA PHE A 49 -0.55 -0.51 -5.17
C PHE A 49 0.28 0.52 -5.97
N LEU A 50 1.40 0.98 -5.41
CA LEU A 50 2.20 2.07 -5.98
C LEU A 50 2.79 1.75 -7.36
N SER A 51 3.11 0.49 -7.65
CA SER A 51 3.63 0.08 -8.97
C SER A 51 2.64 0.26 -10.14
N LYS A 52 1.38 0.63 -9.86
CA LYS A 52 0.35 0.88 -10.89
C LYS A 52 0.35 2.32 -11.40
N PHE A 53 1.23 3.16 -10.87
CA PHE A 53 1.32 4.57 -11.20
C PHE A 53 2.74 4.91 -11.68
N GLN A 54 2.83 5.91 -12.53
CA GLN A 54 4.05 6.69 -12.67
C GLN A 54 4.16 7.61 -11.45
N ILE A 55 5.30 7.53 -10.75
CA ILE A 55 5.51 8.27 -9.51
C ILE A 55 6.63 9.29 -9.70
N THR A 56 6.36 10.54 -9.33
CA THR A 56 7.36 11.58 -9.20
C THR A 56 7.43 12.03 -7.75
N LEU A 57 8.64 12.04 -7.19
CA LEU A 57 8.93 12.56 -5.85
C LEU A 57 9.70 13.86 -5.99
N THR A 58 9.24 14.93 -5.36
CA THR A 58 9.90 16.24 -5.41
C THR A 58 9.73 16.93 -4.06
N GLY A 59 10.84 17.06 -3.31
CA GLY A 59 10.78 17.59 -1.94
C GLY A 59 9.88 16.74 -1.04
N ASP A 60 8.83 17.36 -0.52
CA ASP A 60 7.78 16.76 0.32
C ASP A 60 6.55 16.31 -0.48
N GLU A 61 6.56 16.44 -1.81
CA GLU A 61 5.45 16.06 -2.68
C GLU A 61 5.68 14.70 -3.36
N MET A 62 4.61 13.90 -3.40
CA MET A 62 4.49 12.70 -4.21
C MET A 62 3.34 12.87 -5.21
N VAL A 63 3.65 12.88 -6.49
CA VAL A 63 2.66 12.94 -7.58
C VAL A 63 2.48 11.55 -8.18
N LEU A 64 1.25 11.05 -8.12
CA LEU A 64 0.84 9.78 -8.73
C LEU A 64 0.09 10.06 -10.03
N ARG A 65 0.55 9.50 -11.15
CA ARG A 65 -0.14 9.58 -12.45
C ARG A 65 -0.45 8.19 -12.97
N ARG A 66 -1.63 8.02 -13.59
CA ARG A 66 -1.88 6.81 -14.37
C ARG A 66 -0.90 6.77 -15.55
N PRO A 67 -0.37 5.59 -15.90
CA PRO A 67 0.53 5.44 -17.03
C PRO A 67 -0.11 5.88 -18.35
#